data_AF-A0AAT9FJK9-F1
#
_entry.id   AF-A0AAT9FJK9-F1
#
_cell.length_a   1.000
_cell.length_b   1.000
_cell.length_c   1.000
_cell.angle_alpha   90.00
_cell.angle_beta   90.00
_cell.angle_gamma   90.00
#
_symmetry.space_group_name_H-M   'P 1'
#
loop_
_entity.id
_entity.type
_entity.pdbx_description
1 polymer ?
#
loop_
_entity_poly.entity_id
_entity_poly.type
_entity_poly.pdbx_seq_one_letter_code
_entity_poly.pdbx_strand_id
1 'polypeptide(L)'
;MKLGLALLFLSSALVSAAEPDFRALAKQADRYALPKPPAGSKLVLGNTGWTTVIGDSSTALDPGIYKAGFLIKTNPNGSVKVMTGFGEMLCESDRQHRPSARPFTATPPQAILGGYAYNGNHIDTFAVAVQCARRGDFKTAKSLFHLYKKSEYKDGFFTQEPSEPYESNYPLLLARITYGYYYYHVLDKDADLKSALGMLEKLQQEFPNLFSKDPKNYAQHFQQKFLDDLRLTVRVPKAKTGSIEDLLFQIAANNLRFDEVKAGSPQHQLYLQGTAAIPELVKLTTSRKLTKRVNPGIMNARETRARLGQIARTMLSNMVGSHLTSAQFPVHQQWDQRDWQAWLKKTKLDDEKQFFLAASKPPKDKKHYFDASIPLLILTTKYPDTLLDRAEKLSKSKERSSFVSVIMGSKASKPLKIQALNTLYSTQKGLERRYMLQNLATLDPEAVTVELLPLIKKLPKDVTKPYWTCEEAALTHVVMQIEDDTVWKAYLEKAKSSSIGLRMEMMNPMNYIYIEGKNRSRRLAFLAAFLNDQEVRTVSEKSKRWEGPHAGFHFNTLSVQNFAAMKIASLLKIPGEAPTEFWKPKQWSTYRAHVIQALEKEELPNF
;
A
#
# COMPACT_ATOMS: atom_id res chain seq x y z
N MET A 1 -39.12 57.48 -12.24
CA MET A 1 -39.56 56.08 -12.08
C MET A 1 -38.63 55.39 -11.09
N LYS A 2 -39.07 55.19 -9.84
CA LYS A 2 -38.32 54.49 -8.78
C LYS A 2 -38.80 53.03 -8.77
N LEU A 3 -37.95 52.07 -9.16
CA LEU A 3 -38.22 50.65 -8.97
C LEU A 3 -37.67 50.24 -7.60
N GLY A 4 -38.57 49.88 -6.68
CA GLY A 4 -38.23 49.28 -5.40
C GLY A 4 -37.93 47.79 -5.56
N LEU A 5 -36.72 47.39 -5.17
CA LEU A 5 -36.29 46.00 -5.08
C LEU A 5 -36.76 45.43 -3.74
N ALA A 6 -37.84 44.66 -3.73
CA ALA A 6 -38.29 43.93 -2.55
C ALA A 6 -37.48 42.63 -2.42
N LEU A 7 -36.52 42.61 -1.49
CA LEU A 7 -35.88 41.38 -1.03
C LEU A 7 -36.92 40.57 -0.23
N LEU A 8 -37.49 39.55 -0.85
CA LEU A 8 -38.22 38.48 -0.16
C LEU A 8 -37.21 37.57 0.54
N PHE A 9 -36.97 37.83 1.83
CA PHE A 9 -36.39 36.84 2.74
C PHE A 9 -37.42 35.73 2.96
N LEU A 10 -37.41 34.72 2.09
CA LEU A 10 -38.01 33.42 2.37
C LEU A 10 -37.22 32.78 3.52
N SER A 11 -37.71 32.99 4.74
CA SER A 11 -37.34 32.19 5.91
C SER A 11 -37.82 30.77 5.64
N SER A 12 -36.96 29.94 5.03
CA SER A 12 -37.11 28.50 5.05
C SER A 12 -37.08 28.08 6.51
N ALA A 13 -38.27 27.85 7.10
CA ALA A 13 -38.38 27.18 8.37
C ALA A 13 -37.61 25.86 8.23
N LEU A 14 -36.47 25.76 8.92
CA LEU A 14 -35.70 24.54 9.08
C LEU A 14 -36.66 23.53 9.72
N VAL A 15 -37.30 22.70 8.89
CA VAL A 15 -38.06 21.55 9.35
C VAL A 15 -37.03 20.67 10.05
N SER A 16 -36.99 20.76 11.37
CA SER A 16 -36.16 19.90 12.19
C SER A 16 -36.54 18.46 11.84
N ALA A 17 -35.67 17.76 11.12
CA ALA A 17 -35.90 16.37 10.76
C ALA A 17 -36.22 15.59 12.04
N ALA A 18 -37.31 14.82 12.01
CA ALA A 18 -37.77 14.06 13.17
C ALA A 18 -36.64 13.15 13.70
N GLU A 19 -36.63 12.91 15.01
CA GLU A 19 -35.74 11.91 15.60
C GLU A 19 -36.04 10.51 15.00
N PRO A 20 -35.03 9.65 14.80
CA PRO A 20 -35.24 8.30 14.30
C PRO A 20 -36.01 7.43 15.31
N ASP A 21 -36.95 6.61 14.83
CA ASP A 21 -37.50 5.51 15.63
C ASP A 21 -36.46 4.39 15.78
N PHE A 22 -35.65 4.52 16.82
CA PHE A 22 -34.61 3.55 17.15
C PHE A 22 -35.14 2.13 17.44
N ARG A 23 -36.40 1.97 17.88
CA ARG A 23 -36.97 0.62 18.08
C ARG A 23 -37.25 -0.04 16.74
N ALA A 24 -37.81 0.70 15.78
CA ALA A 24 -38.00 0.21 14.42
C ALA A 24 -36.65 -0.11 13.75
N LEU A 25 -35.66 0.76 13.88
CA LEU A 25 -34.30 0.53 13.33
C LEU A 25 -33.61 -0.69 13.95
N ALA A 26 -33.75 -0.90 15.27
CA ALA A 26 -33.23 -2.09 15.94
C ALA A 26 -33.87 -3.38 15.39
N LYS A 27 -35.19 -3.39 15.18
CA LYS A 27 -35.91 -4.52 14.56
C LYS A 27 -35.48 -4.75 13.11
N GLN A 28 -35.24 -3.68 12.34
CA GLN A 28 -34.73 -3.78 10.98
C GLN A 28 -33.33 -4.40 10.96
N ALA A 29 -32.42 -3.97 11.84
CA ALA A 29 -31.09 -4.56 11.95
C ALA A 29 -31.13 -6.06 12.30
N ASP A 30 -32.02 -6.46 13.21
CA ASP A 30 -32.24 -7.87 13.57
C ASP A 30 -32.78 -8.69 12.39
N ARG A 31 -33.70 -8.13 11.60
CA ARG A 31 -34.30 -8.77 10.41
C ARG A 31 -33.27 -9.13 9.33
N TYR A 32 -32.19 -8.36 9.23
CA TYR A 32 -31.08 -8.59 8.29
C TYR A 32 -29.89 -9.27 8.95
N ALA A 33 -30.07 -9.89 10.12
CA ALA A 33 -29.04 -10.64 10.82
C ALA A 33 -27.72 -9.86 11.00
N LEU A 34 -27.80 -8.54 11.17
CA LEU A 34 -26.60 -7.73 11.39
C LEU A 34 -25.97 -8.09 12.75
N PRO A 35 -24.63 -8.15 12.84
CA PRO A 35 -23.94 -8.61 14.04
C PRO A 35 -24.30 -7.73 15.23
N LYS A 36 -24.37 -8.36 16.42
CA LYS A 36 -24.56 -7.66 17.70
C LYS A 36 -23.21 -7.62 18.43
N PRO A 37 -22.90 -6.53 19.13
CA PRO A 37 -21.75 -6.53 20.03
C PRO A 37 -21.99 -7.55 21.16
N PRO A 38 -20.95 -8.22 21.68
CA PRO A 38 -21.07 -9.16 22.79
C PRO A 38 -21.77 -8.53 23.99
N ALA A 39 -22.52 -9.35 24.73
CA ALA A 39 -23.16 -8.91 25.97
C ALA A 39 -22.09 -8.34 26.93
N GLY A 40 -22.39 -7.18 27.54
CA GLY A 40 -21.48 -6.51 28.48
C GLY A 40 -20.31 -5.75 27.84
N SER A 41 -20.13 -5.79 26.51
CA SER A 41 -19.10 -4.98 25.83
C SER A 41 -19.28 -3.48 26.14
N LYS A 42 -18.17 -2.78 26.41
CA LYS A 42 -18.16 -1.35 26.72
C LYS A 42 -18.11 -0.53 25.43
N LEU A 43 -18.82 0.60 25.41
CA LEU A 43 -18.67 1.60 24.36
C LEU A 43 -17.34 2.35 24.56
N VAL A 44 -16.53 2.41 23.51
CA VAL A 44 -15.18 3.00 23.51
C VAL A 44 -14.98 3.85 22.25
N LEU A 45 -13.90 4.62 22.24
CA LEU A 45 -13.32 5.23 21.04
C LEU A 45 -12.12 4.37 20.62
N GLY A 46 -12.16 3.75 19.44
CA GLY A 46 -11.05 2.98 18.87
C GLY A 46 -10.17 3.84 17.97
N ASN A 47 -8.85 3.72 18.11
CA ASN A 47 -7.87 4.42 17.27
C ASN A 47 -7.93 3.88 15.83
N THR A 48 -8.05 4.76 14.85
CA THR A 48 -8.15 4.39 13.43
C THR A 48 -6.79 4.21 12.75
N GLY A 49 -5.69 4.59 13.42
CA GLY A 49 -4.35 4.64 12.84
C GLY A 49 -4.09 5.89 11.97
N TRP A 50 -5.11 6.72 11.74
CA TRP A 50 -5.00 7.97 10.99
C TRP A 50 -4.79 9.16 11.91
N THR A 51 -4.25 10.24 11.35
CA THR A 51 -4.11 11.54 12.01
C THR A 51 -4.85 12.62 11.22
N THR A 52 -5.21 13.71 11.89
CA THR A 52 -5.78 14.90 11.23
C THR A 52 -4.80 16.07 11.31
N VAL A 53 -4.65 16.80 10.21
CA VAL A 53 -3.68 17.90 10.12
C VAL A 53 -4.22 19.13 10.84
N ILE A 54 -3.48 19.63 11.83
CA ILE A 54 -3.82 20.87 12.54
C ILE A 54 -2.79 21.99 12.28
N GLY A 55 -1.73 21.71 11.51
CA GLY A 55 -0.65 22.67 11.18
C GLY A 55 -0.10 22.54 9.75
N ASP A 56 0.92 23.33 9.45
CA ASP A 56 1.42 23.62 8.10
C ASP A 56 2.71 22.86 7.70
N SER A 57 3.37 22.10 8.60
CA SER A 57 4.70 21.57 8.27
C SER A 57 5.15 20.25 8.92
N SER A 58 4.52 19.73 9.99
CA SER A 58 4.90 18.44 10.60
C SER A 58 3.68 17.64 11.06
N THR A 59 3.52 16.42 10.54
CA THR A 59 2.44 15.49 10.93
C THR A 59 2.80 14.63 12.16
N ALA A 60 4.03 14.78 12.68
CA ALA A 60 4.57 13.96 13.76
C ALA A 60 3.84 14.13 15.10
N LEU A 61 3.04 15.19 15.25
CA LEU A 61 2.19 15.44 16.43
C LEU A 61 0.72 15.69 16.05
N ASP A 62 0.31 15.40 14.82
CA ASP A 62 -1.10 15.53 14.44
C ASP A 62 -1.96 14.59 15.29
N PRO A 63 -3.11 15.03 15.84
CA PRO A 63 -3.92 14.20 16.71
C PRO A 63 -4.45 12.94 16.02
N GLY A 64 -4.48 11.85 16.78
CA GLY A 64 -4.97 10.57 16.29
C GLY A 64 -6.49 10.62 16.13
N ILE A 65 -7.01 10.07 15.03
CA ILE A 65 -8.44 10.01 14.77
C ILE A 65 -9.01 8.74 15.41
N TYR A 66 -10.08 8.90 16.19
CA TYR A 66 -10.79 7.79 16.83
C TYR A 66 -12.24 7.69 16.34
N LYS A 67 -12.79 6.47 16.36
CA LYS A 67 -14.21 6.19 16.06
C LYS A 67 -14.91 5.51 17.23
N ALA A 68 -16.18 5.83 17.44
CA ALA A 68 -17.01 5.15 18.44
C ALA A 68 -17.29 3.70 18.03
N GLY A 69 -17.32 2.80 19.00
CA GLY A 69 -17.67 1.39 18.78
C GLY A 69 -17.63 0.56 20.07
N PHE A 70 -18.00 -0.71 19.99
CA PHE A 70 -18.02 -1.60 21.15
C PHE A 70 -16.73 -2.41 21.24
N LEU A 71 -16.10 -2.41 22.41
CA LEU A 71 -14.91 -3.20 22.68
C LEU A 71 -15.25 -4.70 22.65
N ILE A 72 -14.71 -5.41 21.67
CA ILE A 72 -14.91 -6.85 21.47
C ILE A 72 -13.87 -7.66 22.24
N LYS A 73 -12.60 -7.28 22.10
CA LYS A 73 -11.46 -7.99 22.69
C LYS A 73 -10.27 -7.06 22.87
N THR A 74 -9.50 -7.28 23.93
CA THR A 74 -8.13 -6.74 24.08
C THR A 74 -7.15 -7.87 23.82
N ASN A 75 -6.19 -7.65 22.93
CA ASN A 75 -5.17 -8.63 22.59
C ASN A 75 -3.96 -8.50 23.53
N PRO A 76 -3.13 -9.56 23.67
CA PRO A 76 -1.96 -9.53 24.54
C PRO A 76 -0.93 -8.45 24.20
N ASN A 77 -0.85 -8.04 22.94
CA ASN A 77 0.05 -6.97 22.47
C ASN A 77 -0.50 -5.55 22.70
N GLY A 78 -1.62 -5.41 23.42
CA GLY A 78 -2.26 -4.12 23.71
C GLY A 78 -3.18 -3.60 22.60
N SER A 79 -3.20 -4.22 21.41
CA SER A 79 -4.18 -3.87 20.39
C SER A 79 -5.58 -4.29 20.81
N VAL A 80 -6.61 -3.63 20.29
CA VAL A 80 -8.00 -3.93 20.62
C VAL A 80 -8.82 -4.17 19.35
N LYS A 81 -9.81 -5.04 19.44
CA LYS A 81 -10.82 -5.24 18.41
C LYS A 81 -12.08 -4.49 18.81
N VAL A 82 -12.54 -3.57 17.97
CA VAL A 82 -13.70 -2.72 18.23
C VAL A 82 -14.73 -2.93 17.12
N MET A 83 -16.00 -3.13 17.47
CA MET A 83 -17.10 -3.14 16.50
C MET A 83 -17.58 -1.71 16.26
N THR A 84 -17.16 -1.13 15.14
CA THR A 84 -17.58 0.20 14.67
C THR A 84 -18.71 0.02 13.66
N GLY A 85 -19.92 0.41 14.05
CA GLY A 85 -21.15 0.12 13.29
C GLY A 85 -21.51 -1.37 13.33
N PHE A 86 -21.44 -2.03 12.17
CA PHE A 86 -21.64 -3.49 12.04
C PHE A 86 -20.37 -4.23 11.60
N GLY A 87 -19.28 -3.51 11.34
CA GLY A 87 -17.99 -4.09 11.04
C GLY A 87 -17.08 -4.13 12.27
N GLU A 88 -15.98 -4.87 12.16
CA GLU A 88 -14.93 -4.90 13.17
C GLU A 88 -13.69 -4.16 12.68
N MET A 89 -13.04 -3.43 13.57
CA MET A 89 -11.81 -2.67 13.34
C MET A 89 -10.76 -3.14 14.34
N LEU A 90 -9.60 -3.57 13.85
CA LEU A 90 -8.42 -3.75 14.69
C LEU A 90 -7.80 -2.37 14.93
N CYS A 91 -7.75 -1.96 16.19
CA CYS A 91 -7.16 -0.70 16.62
C CYS A 91 -5.82 -1.01 17.27
N GLU A 92 -4.75 -0.40 16.77
CA GLU A 92 -3.40 -0.58 17.29
C GLU A 92 -2.89 0.72 17.91
N SER A 93 -1.83 0.62 18.71
CA SER A 93 -1.10 1.82 19.10
C SER A 93 -0.30 2.28 17.88
N ASP A 94 -0.43 3.56 17.53
CA ASP A 94 0.30 4.11 16.40
C ASP A 94 1.76 4.44 16.76
N ARG A 95 2.48 5.02 15.79
CA ARG A 95 3.90 5.37 15.92
C ARG A 95 4.20 6.36 17.05
N GLN A 96 3.19 7.06 17.58
CA GLN A 96 3.31 7.98 18.71
C GLN A 96 2.91 7.31 20.03
N HIS A 97 2.75 5.98 20.05
CA HIS A 97 2.32 5.20 21.21
C HIS A 97 0.96 5.64 21.78
N ARG A 98 0.08 6.21 20.96
CA ARG A 98 -1.25 6.61 21.43
C ARG A 98 -2.08 5.36 21.76
N PRO A 99 -2.98 5.42 22.76
CA PRO A 99 -3.78 4.26 23.16
C PRO A 99 -4.59 3.67 22.00
N SER A 100 -4.67 2.35 21.92
CA SER A 100 -5.49 1.66 20.91
C SER A 100 -6.99 1.91 21.10
N ALA A 101 -7.42 2.19 22.33
CA ALA A 101 -8.77 2.67 22.62
C ALA A 101 -8.81 3.64 23.82
N ARG A 102 -9.88 4.41 23.89
CA ARG A 102 -10.21 5.36 24.97
C ARG A 102 -11.66 5.16 25.45
N PRO A 103 -11.99 5.56 26.68
CA PRO A 103 -13.39 5.64 27.11
C PRO A 103 -14.23 6.50 26.16
N PHE A 104 -15.47 6.09 25.91
CA PHE A 104 -16.39 6.89 25.10
C PHE A 104 -16.80 8.18 25.82
N THR A 105 -16.89 9.27 25.06
CA THR A 105 -17.47 10.55 25.49
C THR A 105 -18.47 11.05 24.45
N ALA A 106 -19.63 11.50 24.91
CA ALA A 106 -20.65 12.12 24.07
C ALA A 106 -20.28 13.56 23.67
N THR A 107 -19.32 14.17 24.37
CA THR A 107 -18.76 15.49 24.04
C THR A 107 -17.38 15.27 23.45
N PRO A 108 -17.21 15.42 22.12
CA PRO A 108 -15.92 15.21 21.51
C PRO A 108 -14.90 16.27 21.97
N PRO A 109 -13.63 15.89 22.18
CA PRO A 109 -12.60 16.83 22.63
C PRO A 109 -12.24 17.83 21.52
N GLN A 110 -11.67 18.97 21.90
CA GLN A 110 -10.96 19.83 20.97
C GLN A 110 -9.67 19.13 20.52
N ALA A 111 -9.44 19.08 19.21
CA ALA A 111 -8.24 18.48 18.66
C ALA A 111 -7.03 19.41 18.87
N ILE A 112 -5.97 18.88 19.49
CA ILE A 112 -4.71 19.58 19.80
C ILE A 112 -3.51 18.72 19.40
N LEU A 113 -2.34 19.32 19.19
CA LEU A 113 -1.11 18.58 18.89
C LEU A 113 -0.78 17.56 20.00
N GLY A 114 -0.44 16.34 19.59
CA GLY A 114 -0.21 15.18 20.48
C GLY A 114 -1.48 14.58 21.07
N GLY A 115 -2.66 15.18 20.81
CA GLY A 115 -3.94 14.76 21.35
C GLY A 115 -4.66 13.71 20.50
N TYR A 116 -6.00 13.76 20.54
CA TYR A 116 -6.87 12.94 19.70
C TYR A 116 -8.07 13.73 19.21
N ALA A 117 -8.64 13.28 18.09
CA ALA A 117 -9.81 13.84 17.46
C ALA A 117 -10.92 12.78 17.35
N TYR A 118 -12.14 13.20 17.66
CA TYR A 118 -13.39 12.50 17.39
C TYR A 118 -14.43 13.57 17.08
N ASN A 119 -15.28 13.39 16.08
CA ASN A 119 -16.33 14.35 15.74
C ASN A 119 -17.70 13.68 15.53
N GLY A 120 -17.75 12.34 15.45
CA GLY A 120 -18.97 11.55 15.33
C GLY A 120 -19.72 11.68 13.99
N ASN A 121 -19.17 12.36 13.00
CA ASN A 121 -19.85 12.67 11.72
C ASN A 121 -19.95 11.48 10.73
N HIS A 122 -19.27 10.37 11.00
CA HIS A 122 -19.22 9.19 10.13
C HIS A 122 -20.50 8.35 10.25
N ILE A 123 -20.93 7.72 9.15
CA ILE A 123 -22.12 6.83 9.10
C ILE A 123 -22.04 5.65 10.11
N ASP A 124 -20.84 5.21 10.45
CA ASP A 124 -20.61 4.19 11.49
C ASP A 124 -21.13 4.66 12.86
N THR A 125 -21.08 5.97 13.17
CA THR A 125 -21.65 6.52 14.41
C THR A 125 -23.16 6.30 14.47
N PHE A 126 -23.87 6.48 13.35
CA PHE A 126 -25.30 6.15 13.26
C PHE A 126 -25.54 4.65 13.47
N ALA A 127 -24.72 3.79 12.87
CA ALA A 127 -24.82 2.34 13.09
C ALA A 127 -24.58 1.96 14.56
N VAL A 128 -23.60 2.59 15.24
CA VAL A 128 -23.38 2.39 16.69
C VAL A 128 -24.57 2.88 17.51
N ALA A 129 -25.23 3.97 17.12
CA ALA A 129 -26.46 4.42 17.76
C ALA A 129 -27.56 3.35 17.66
N VAL A 130 -27.75 2.73 16.48
CA VAL A 130 -28.68 1.59 16.32
C VAL A 130 -28.30 0.41 17.21
N GLN A 131 -27.00 0.11 17.37
CA GLN A 131 -26.52 -0.95 18.27
C GLN A 131 -26.78 -0.64 19.75
N CYS A 132 -26.60 0.62 20.19
CA CYS A 132 -27.00 1.06 21.53
C CYS A 132 -28.49 0.83 21.76
N ALA A 133 -29.33 1.22 20.79
CA ALA A 133 -30.77 0.99 20.86
C ALA A 133 -31.15 -0.50 20.89
N ARG A 134 -30.47 -1.36 20.12
CA ARG A 134 -30.65 -2.83 20.17
C ARG A 134 -30.35 -3.42 21.55
N ARG A 135 -29.54 -2.73 22.37
CA ARG A 135 -29.24 -3.09 23.77
C ARG A 135 -30.13 -2.39 24.80
N GLY A 136 -31.10 -1.59 24.35
CA GLY A 136 -31.98 -0.81 25.22
C GLY A 136 -31.39 0.51 25.72
N ASP A 137 -30.17 0.88 25.31
CA ASP A 137 -29.56 2.15 25.68
C ASP A 137 -29.95 3.27 24.69
N PHE A 138 -31.21 3.70 24.80
CA PHE A 138 -31.77 4.75 23.95
C PHE A 138 -31.16 6.13 24.20
N LYS A 139 -30.69 6.39 25.43
CA LYS A 139 -30.06 7.68 25.77
C LYS A 139 -28.77 7.87 24.99
N THR A 140 -27.87 6.88 25.04
CA THR A 140 -26.61 6.94 24.29
C THR A 140 -26.85 6.89 22.78
N ALA A 141 -27.84 6.12 22.32
CA ALA A 141 -28.24 6.10 20.91
C ALA A 141 -28.62 7.51 20.41
N LYS A 142 -29.45 8.25 21.17
CA LYS A 142 -29.79 9.64 20.84
C LYS A 142 -28.54 10.53 20.82
N SER A 143 -27.67 10.45 21.82
CA SER A 143 -26.44 11.28 21.85
C SER A 143 -25.54 11.04 20.62
N LEU A 144 -25.31 9.78 20.26
CA LEU A 144 -24.53 9.42 19.06
C LEU A 144 -25.18 9.92 17.77
N PHE A 145 -26.50 9.85 17.67
CA PHE A 145 -27.23 10.37 16.51
C PHE A 145 -27.14 11.90 16.40
N HIS A 146 -27.21 12.63 17.52
CA HIS A 146 -27.01 14.08 17.51
C HIS A 146 -25.59 14.45 17.05
N LEU A 147 -24.57 13.70 17.47
CA LEU A 147 -23.20 13.86 16.96
C LEU A 147 -23.13 13.63 15.45
N TYR A 148 -23.73 12.53 14.98
CA TYR A 148 -23.83 12.25 13.55
C TYR A 148 -24.53 13.38 12.79
N LYS A 149 -25.64 13.94 13.32
CA LYS A 149 -26.39 15.02 12.68
C LYS A 149 -25.69 16.38 12.70
N LYS A 150 -24.83 16.67 13.69
CA LYS A 150 -24.20 17.99 13.88
C LYS A 150 -23.30 18.45 12.72
N SER A 151 -22.67 17.52 12.00
CA SER A 151 -21.75 17.88 10.92
C SER A 151 -22.50 18.15 9.61
N GLU A 152 -22.23 19.27 8.93
CA GLU A 152 -22.74 19.50 7.56
C GLU A 152 -22.12 18.52 6.56
N TYR A 153 -20.90 18.05 6.84
CA TYR A 153 -20.22 17.03 6.07
C TYR A 153 -20.40 15.65 6.72
N LYS A 154 -21.14 14.75 6.06
CA LYS A 154 -21.30 13.36 6.52
C LYS A 154 -20.23 12.48 5.90
N ASP A 155 -19.38 11.89 6.75
CA ASP A 155 -18.37 10.95 6.29
C ASP A 155 -18.97 9.56 6.04
N GLY A 156 -18.38 8.84 5.08
CA GLY A 156 -18.78 7.46 4.74
C GLY A 156 -19.74 7.35 3.54
N PHE A 157 -20.08 8.48 2.90
CA PHE A 157 -20.68 8.53 1.56
C PHE A 157 -19.58 8.66 0.49
N PHE A 158 -19.85 8.15 -0.71
CA PHE A 158 -18.93 8.26 -1.85
C PHE A 158 -19.23 9.52 -2.68
N THR A 159 -18.27 10.02 -3.48
CA THR A 159 -18.39 11.27 -4.28
C THR A 159 -19.66 11.38 -5.14
N GLN A 160 -20.31 10.26 -5.45
CA GLN A 160 -21.47 10.17 -6.34
C GLN A 160 -22.68 9.52 -5.66
N GLU A 161 -22.71 9.54 -4.33
CA GLU A 161 -23.83 9.06 -3.53
C GLU A 161 -24.47 10.25 -2.79
N PRO A 162 -25.64 10.76 -3.25
CA PRO A 162 -26.31 11.87 -2.58
C PRO A 162 -26.72 11.49 -1.16
N SER A 163 -26.49 12.38 -0.20
CA SER A 163 -26.79 12.12 1.22
C SER A 163 -28.26 12.42 1.56
N GLU A 164 -28.89 13.31 0.80
CA GLU A 164 -30.23 13.88 1.00
C GLU A 164 -31.32 12.81 1.14
N PRO A 165 -31.36 11.73 0.32
CA PRO A 165 -32.37 10.69 0.46
C PRO A 165 -32.29 9.95 1.80
N TYR A 166 -31.13 9.96 2.46
CA TYR A 166 -30.90 9.26 3.71
C TYR A 166 -31.10 10.14 4.94
N GLU A 167 -31.06 11.47 4.78
CA GLU A 167 -31.20 12.41 5.88
C GLU A 167 -32.63 12.48 6.44
N SER A 168 -33.61 12.15 5.61
CA SER A 168 -35.03 12.14 5.94
C SER A 168 -35.64 10.73 6.05
N ASN A 169 -34.89 9.69 5.66
CA ASN A 169 -35.34 8.31 5.67
C ASN A 169 -34.30 7.39 6.35
N TYR A 170 -34.34 7.33 7.68
CA TYR A 170 -33.41 6.53 8.47
C TYR A 170 -33.51 5.01 8.24
N PRO A 171 -34.70 4.42 7.97
CA PRO A 171 -34.77 3.03 7.51
C PRO A 171 -33.96 2.78 6.23
N LEU A 172 -34.02 3.71 5.25
CA LEU A 172 -33.21 3.63 4.03
C LEU A 172 -31.72 3.82 4.33
N LEU A 173 -31.34 4.71 5.25
CA LEU A 173 -29.95 4.86 5.71
C LEU A 173 -29.42 3.56 6.31
N LEU A 174 -30.20 2.91 7.18
CA LEU A 174 -29.84 1.60 7.74
C LEU A 174 -29.78 0.51 6.67
N ALA A 175 -30.66 0.54 5.66
CA ALA A 175 -30.59 -0.37 4.52
C ALA A 175 -29.30 -0.19 3.71
N ARG A 176 -28.88 1.05 3.46
CA ARG A 176 -27.58 1.36 2.82
C ARG A 176 -26.40 0.82 3.63
N ILE A 177 -26.43 0.99 4.95
CA ILE A 177 -25.40 0.44 5.85
C ILE A 177 -25.42 -1.09 5.82
N THR A 178 -26.59 -1.71 5.79
CA THR A 178 -26.77 -3.15 5.67
C THR A 178 -26.15 -3.68 4.38
N TYR A 179 -26.37 -3.00 3.25
CA TYR A 179 -25.67 -3.30 2.00
C TYR A 179 -24.16 -3.21 2.19
N GLY A 180 -23.66 -2.14 2.82
CA GLY A 180 -22.23 -1.93 3.09
C GLY A 180 -21.62 -3.08 3.90
N TYR A 181 -22.32 -3.54 4.95
CA TYR A 181 -21.91 -4.70 5.74
C TYR A 181 -21.77 -5.95 4.86
N TYR A 182 -22.81 -6.35 4.13
CA TYR A 182 -22.76 -7.56 3.30
C TYR A 182 -21.76 -7.44 2.13
N TYR A 183 -21.58 -6.23 1.60
CA TYR A 183 -20.56 -5.95 0.60
C TYR A 183 -19.15 -6.29 1.11
N TYR A 184 -18.83 -5.99 2.37
CA TYR A 184 -17.55 -6.37 2.99
C TYR A 184 -17.52 -7.79 3.53
N HIS A 185 -18.64 -8.29 4.07
CA HIS A 185 -18.73 -9.64 4.62
C HIS A 185 -18.36 -10.73 3.61
N VAL A 186 -18.67 -10.56 2.33
CA VAL A 186 -18.27 -11.52 1.28
C VAL A 186 -16.75 -11.64 1.07
N LEU A 187 -15.94 -10.76 1.68
CA LEU A 187 -14.49 -10.88 1.68
C LEU A 187 -13.97 -11.84 2.75
N ASP A 188 -14.76 -12.14 3.79
CA ASP A 188 -14.32 -12.95 4.90
C ASP A 188 -13.87 -14.33 4.41
N LYS A 189 -12.87 -14.91 5.09
CA LYS A 189 -12.28 -16.20 4.70
C LYS A 189 -13.37 -17.27 4.53
N ASP A 190 -14.28 -17.29 5.49
CA ASP A 190 -15.33 -18.29 5.67
C ASP A 190 -16.73 -17.71 5.42
N ALA A 191 -16.83 -16.65 4.62
CA ALA A 191 -18.11 -16.02 4.29
C ALA A 191 -19.09 -17.02 3.65
N ASP A 192 -20.31 -17.10 4.20
CA ASP A 192 -21.41 -17.80 3.54
C ASP A 192 -22.02 -16.89 2.48
N LEU A 193 -21.50 -17.02 1.25
CA LEU A 193 -21.94 -16.22 0.11
C LEU A 193 -23.43 -16.44 -0.23
N LYS A 194 -23.98 -17.63 0.04
CA LYS A 194 -25.39 -17.93 -0.25
C LYS A 194 -26.30 -17.20 0.74
N SER A 195 -25.94 -17.22 2.03
CA SER A 195 -26.66 -16.45 3.04
C SER A 195 -26.55 -14.94 2.82
N ALA A 196 -25.36 -14.44 2.51
CA ALA A 196 -25.16 -13.02 2.17
C ALA A 196 -25.99 -12.58 0.95
N LEU A 197 -26.05 -13.42 -0.10
CA LEU A 197 -26.89 -13.19 -1.26
C LEU A 197 -28.37 -13.11 -0.87
N GLY A 198 -28.88 -14.08 -0.10
CA GLY A 198 -30.29 -14.08 0.33
C GLY A 198 -30.67 -12.81 1.12
N MET A 199 -29.76 -12.30 1.95
CA MET A 199 -29.98 -11.06 2.71
C MET A 199 -30.02 -9.82 1.81
N LEU A 200 -29.14 -9.75 0.80
CA LEU A 200 -29.13 -8.65 -0.17
C LEU A 200 -30.34 -8.69 -1.12
N GLU A 201 -30.81 -9.87 -1.49
CA GLU A 201 -32.04 -10.01 -2.29
C GLU A 201 -33.28 -9.56 -1.51
N LYS A 202 -33.36 -9.94 -0.22
CA LYS A 202 -34.40 -9.43 0.69
C LYS A 202 -34.30 -7.91 0.85
N LEU A 203 -33.08 -7.37 0.96
CA LEU A 203 -32.85 -5.92 1.04
C LEU A 203 -33.31 -5.21 -0.24
N GLN A 204 -33.05 -5.80 -1.41
CA GLN A 204 -33.53 -5.28 -2.70
C GLN A 204 -35.06 -5.24 -2.80
N GLN A 205 -35.74 -6.28 -2.31
CA GLN A 205 -37.20 -6.34 -2.31
C GLN A 205 -37.82 -5.27 -1.41
N GLU A 206 -37.26 -5.05 -0.22
CA GLU A 206 -37.80 -4.10 0.76
C GLU A 206 -37.41 -2.65 0.44
N PHE A 207 -36.22 -2.42 -0.12
CA PHE A 207 -35.67 -1.10 -0.46
C PHE A 207 -35.25 -1.03 -1.93
N PRO A 208 -36.18 -1.12 -2.89
CA PRO A 208 -35.85 -1.13 -4.32
C PRO A 208 -35.11 0.14 -4.77
N ASN A 209 -35.36 1.29 -4.13
CA ASN A 209 -34.68 2.56 -4.42
C ASN A 209 -33.17 2.56 -4.10
N LEU A 210 -32.68 1.54 -3.38
CA LEU A 210 -31.25 1.32 -3.15
C LEU A 210 -30.58 0.62 -4.36
N PHE A 211 -31.34 0.20 -5.37
CA PHE A 211 -30.83 -0.56 -6.50
C PHE A 211 -31.38 0.01 -7.81
N SER A 212 -30.53 0.12 -8.84
CA SER A 212 -30.94 0.65 -10.14
C SER A 212 -30.26 -0.11 -11.26
N LYS A 213 -30.98 -0.39 -12.35
CA LYS A 213 -30.32 -0.87 -13.58
C LYS A 213 -29.79 0.27 -14.43
N ASP A 214 -30.28 1.49 -14.25
CA ASP A 214 -29.83 2.69 -14.97
C ASP A 214 -28.44 3.14 -14.48
N PRO A 215 -27.40 3.12 -15.34
CA PRO A 215 -26.05 3.59 -15.00
C PRO A 215 -25.97 5.06 -14.57
N LYS A 216 -26.97 5.90 -14.90
CA LYS A 216 -27.04 7.29 -14.46
C LYS A 216 -27.22 7.41 -12.95
N ASN A 217 -27.86 6.43 -12.31
CA ASN A 217 -28.01 6.34 -10.87
C ASN A 217 -26.79 5.61 -10.26
N TYR A 218 -25.62 6.26 -10.31
CA TYR A 218 -24.32 5.60 -10.10
C TYR A 218 -24.25 4.69 -8.86
N ALA A 219 -24.63 5.19 -7.67
CA ALA A 219 -24.53 4.44 -6.43
C ALA A 219 -25.45 3.20 -6.42
N GLN A 220 -26.71 3.38 -6.82
CA GLN A 220 -27.72 2.33 -6.92
C GLN A 220 -27.39 1.32 -8.03
N HIS A 221 -26.83 1.78 -9.15
CA HIS A 221 -26.34 0.93 -10.22
C HIS A 221 -25.18 0.06 -9.77
N PHE A 222 -24.26 0.63 -9.00
CA PHE A 222 -23.17 -0.13 -8.41
C PHE A 222 -23.69 -1.23 -7.48
N GLN A 223 -24.67 -0.91 -6.61
CA GLN A 223 -25.30 -1.87 -5.70
C GLN A 223 -25.99 -3.00 -6.45
N GLN A 224 -26.73 -2.67 -7.52
CA GLN A 224 -27.37 -3.64 -8.40
C GLN A 224 -26.34 -4.56 -9.08
N LYS A 225 -25.28 -3.97 -9.63
CA LYS A 225 -24.23 -4.71 -10.35
C LYS A 225 -23.50 -5.68 -9.43
N PHE A 226 -23.18 -5.28 -8.19
CA PHE A 226 -22.58 -6.17 -7.20
C PHE A 226 -23.51 -7.34 -6.86
N LEU A 227 -24.80 -7.09 -6.65
CA LEU A 227 -25.78 -8.13 -6.37
C LEU A 227 -25.88 -9.14 -7.54
N ASP A 228 -25.92 -8.66 -8.78
CA ASP A 228 -25.95 -9.53 -9.96
C ASP A 228 -24.68 -10.36 -10.13
N ASP A 229 -23.52 -9.78 -9.83
CA ASP A 229 -22.24 -10.49 -9.88
C ASP A 229 -22.12 -11.51 -8.72
N LEU A 230 -22.68 -11.22 -7.53
CA LEU A 230 -22.77 -12.17 -6.42
C LEU A 230 -23.68 -13.35 -6.76
N ARG A 231 -24.85 -13.08 -7.36
CA ARG A 231 -25.76 -14.13 -7.88
C ARG A 231 -25.03 -15.08 -8.81
N LEU A 232 -24.28 -14.54 -9.77
CA LEU A 232 -23.48 -15.35 -10.68
C LEU A 232 -22.44 -16.19 -9.93
N THR A 233 -21.73 -15.58 -8.99
CA THR A 233 -20.65 -16.24 -8.23
C THR A 233 -21.16 -17.41 -7.41
N VAL A 234 -22.33 -17.27 -6.77
CA VAL A 234 -22.95 -18.33 -5.96
C VAL A 234 -23.49 -19.48 -6.83
N ARG A 235 -23.99 -19.18 -8.04
CA ARG A 235 -24.61 -20.19 -8.93
C ARG A 235 -23.61 -21.07 -9.67
N VAL A 236 -22.43 -20.55 -10.00
CA VAL A 236 -21.45 -21.29 -10.80
C VAL A 236 -20.59 -22.19 -9.91
N PRO A 237 -20.27 -23.44 -10.31
CA PRO A 237 -19.39 -24.31 -9.55
C PRO A 237 -18.05 -23.66 -9.20
N LYS A 238 -17.46 -24.12 -8.10
CA LYS A 238 -16.09 -23.76 -7.72
C LYS A 238 -15.13 -24.20 -8.82
N ALA A 239 -14.08 -23.41 -9.04
CA ALA A 239 -13.03 -23.75 -9.98
C ALA A 239 -12.38 -25.09 -9.61
N LYS A 240 -11.98 -25.86 -10.62
CA LYS A 240 -11.22 -27.11 -10.40
C LYS A 240 -9.85 -26.76 -9.83
N THR A 241 -9.43 -27.42 -8.75
CA THR A 241 -8.12 -27.22 -8.13
C THR A 241 -6.99 -27.30 -9.16
N GLY A 242 -6.10 -26.30 -9.15
CA GLY A 242 -4.95 -26.20 -10.06
C GLY A 242 -5.28 -25.72 -11.49
N SER A 243 -6.56 -25.47 -11.80
CA SER A 243 -6.93 -24.81 -13.06
C SER A 243 -6.47 -23.34 -13.08
N ILE A 244 -6.38 -22.74 -14.27
CA ILE A 244 -6.14 -21.30 -14.41
C ILE A 244 -7.17 -20.49 -13.62
N GLU A 245 -8.44 -20.92 -13.63
CA GLU A 245 -9.50 -20.25 -12.89
C GLU A 245 -9.24 -20.26 -11.37
N ASP A 246 -8.84 -21.42 -10.83
CA ASP A 246 -8.47 -21.58 -9.42
C ASP A 246 -7.25 -20.73 -9.05
N LEU A 247 -6.19 -20.76 -9.87
CA LEU A 247 -5.00 -19.92 -9.67
C LEU A 247 -5.37 -18.43 -9.65
N LEU A 248 -6.26 -17.95 -10.52
CA LEU A 248 -6.72 -16.56 -10.52
C LEU A 248 -7.46 -16.19 -9.23
N PHE A 249 -8.28 -17.09 -8.66
CA PHE A 249 -8.89 -16.88 -7.35
C PHE A 249 -7.86 -16.82 -6.23
N GLN A 250 -6.85 -17.68 -6.24
CA GLN A 250 -5.75 -17.66 -5.27
C GLN A 250 -4.93 -16.37 -5.39
N ILE A 251 -4.63 -15.91 -6.61
CA ILE A 251 -3.97 -14.62 -6.87
C ILE A 251 -4.81 -13.48 -6.30
N ALA A 252 -6.12 -13.48 -6.52
CA ALA A 252 -7.01 -12.44 -6.00
C ALA A 252 -7.13 -12.47 -4.47
N ALA A 253 -7.02 -13.64 -3.84
CA ALA A 253 -7.07 -13.77 -2.37
C ALA A 253 -5.83 -13.20 -1.68
N ASN A 254 -4.67 -13.20 -2.35
CA ASN A 254 -3.41 -12.82 -1.71
C ASN A 254 -3.26 -11.31 -1.48
N ASN A 255 -4.10 -10.44 -2.08
CA ASN A 255 -4.12 -8.98 -1.92
C ASN A 255 -2.75 -8.24 -1.98
N LEU A 256 -1.66 -8.93 -2.31
CA LEU A 256 -0.35 -8.37 -2.50
C LEU A 256 -0.43 -7.42 -3.70
N ARG A 257 0.27 -6.28 -3.60
CA ARG A 257 0.52 -5.43 -4.76
C ARG A 257 1.11 -6.31 -5.86
N PHE A 258 0.63 -6.16 -7.10
CA PHE A 258 0.99 -7.01 -8.24
C PHE A 258 2.47 -6.91 -8.65
N ASP A 259 3.23 -6.06 -7.96
CA ASP A 259 4.49 -5.53 -8.44
C ASP A 259 5.65 -6.53 -8.26
N GLU A 260 5.49 -7.57 -7.44
CA GLU A 260 6.52 -8.61 -7.25
C GLU A 260 5.96 -10.03 -7.40
N VAL A 261 6.38 -10.69 -8.49
CA VAL A 261 6.09 -12.12 -8.72
C VAL A 261 7.07 -12.97 -7.92
N LYS A 262 6.62 -13.46 -6.76
CA LYS A 262 7.43 -14.36 -5.93
C LYS A 262 7.47 -15.78 -6.50
N ALA A 263 8.65 -16.40 -6.52
CA ALA A 263 8.81 -17.80 -6.90
C ALA A 263 7.87 -18.71 -6.09
N GLY A 264 7.24 -19.66 -6.77
CA GLY A 264 6.28 -20.59 -6.15
C GLY A 264 4.88 -20.03 -5.88
N SER A 265 4.67 -18.72 -5.96
CA SER A 265 3.32 -18.12 -5.81
C SER A 265 2.36 -18.57 -6.91
N PRO A 266 1.03 -18.53 -6.69
CA PRO A 266 0.03 -18.84 -7.72
C PRO A 266 0.19 -18.01 -9.00
N GLN A 267 0.62 -16.74 -8.89
CA GLN A 267 0.91 -15.87 -10.03
C GLN A 267 2.11 -16.39 -10.83
N HIS A 268 3.20 -16.75 -10.14
CA HIS A 268 4.37 -17.34 -10.77
C HIS A 268 4.04 -18.68 -11.45
N GLN A 269 3.27 -19.54 -10.79
CA GLN A 269 2.82 -20.81 -11.37
C GLN A 269 2.01 -20.61 -12.65
N LEU A 270 1.06 -19.65 -12.65
CA LEU A 270 0.27 -19.29 -13.82
C LEU A 270 1.14 -18.80 -14.97
N TYR A 271 2.05 -17.86 -14.71
CA TYR A 271 2.95 -17.34 -15.76
C TYR A 271 3.84 -18.43 -16.34
N LEU A 272 4.36 -19.33 -15.51
CA LEU A 272 5.20 -20.44 -16.00
C LEU A 272 4.43 -21.52 -16.77
N GLN A 273 3.09 -21.47 -16.85
CA GLN A 273 2.37 -22.26 -17.86
C GLN A 273 2.61 -21.72 -19.28
N GLY A 274 3.00 -20.46 -19.43
CA GLY A 274 3.38 -19.84 -20.70
C GLY A 274 2.23 -19.79 -21.72
N THR A 275 2.47 -20.15 -22.98
CA THR A 275 1.43 -20.04 -24.03
C THR A 275 0.22 -20.95 -23.78
N ALA A 276 0.40 -22.05 -23.04
CA ALA A 276 -0.69 -22.96 -22.69
C ALA A 276 -1.79 -22.31 -21.81
N ALA A 277 -1.46 -21.28 -21.03
CA ALA A 277 -2.45 -20.56 -20.21
C ALA A 277 -3.29 -19.56 -21.01
N ILE A 278 -2.78 -19.07 -22.15
CA ILE A 278 -3.36 -17.94 -22.89
C ILE A 278 -4.82 -18.22 -23.33
N PRO A 279 -5.18 -19.39 -23.91
CA PRO A 279 -6.55 -19.65 -24.35
C PRO A 279 -7.57 -19.59 -23.21
N GLU A 280 -7.26 -20.17 -22.05
CA GLU A 280 -8.16 -20.15 -20.89
C GLU A 280 -8.23 -18.75 -20.27
N LEU A 281 -7.11 -18.01 -20.21
CA LEU A 281 -7.13 -16.60 -19.79
C LEU A 281 -8.04 -15.75 -20.69
N VAL A 282 -7.94 -15.91 -22.02
CA VAL A 282 -8.80 -15.23 -23.00
C VAL A 282 -10.28 -15.52 -22.72
N LYS A 283 -10.65 -16.78 -22.49
CA LYS A 283 -12.03 -17.19 -22.14
C LYS A 283 -12.50 -16.57 -20.82
N LEU A 284 -11.61 -16.42 -19.85
CA LEU A 284 -11.95 -15.87 -18.54
C LEU A 284 -11.99 -14.33 -18.49
N THR A 285 -11.49 -13.62 -19.51
CA THR A 285 -11.42 -12.15 -19.52
C THR A 285 -12.78 -11.47 -19.27
N THR A 286 -13.90 -12.06 -19.66
CA THR A 286 -15.24 -11.48 -19.41
C THR A 286 -15.95 -12.05 -18.19
N SER A 287 -15.30 -12.91 -17.41
CA SER A 287 -15.89 -13.48 -16.20
C SER A 287 -16.26 -12.39 -15.20
N ARG A 288 -17.53 -12.39 -14.79
CA ARG A 288 -18.08 -11.47 -13.77
C ARG A 288 -18.07 -12.04 -12.35
N LYS A 289 -17.52 -13.26 -12.16
CA LYS A 289 -17.40 -13.85 -10.82
C LYS A 289 -16.64 -12.89 -9.90
N LEU A 290 -17.19 -12.66 -8.71
CA LEU A 290 -16.57 -11.85 -7.67
C LEU A 290 -15.37 -12.58 -7.11
N THR A 291 -14.30 -11.83 -6.85
CA THR A 291 -13.12 -12.31 -6.13
C THR A 291 -13.02 -11.64 -4.77
N LYS A 292 -12.10 -12.12 -3.93
CA LYS A 292 -11.78 -11.50 -2.63
C LYS A 292 -10.93 -10.24 -2.74
N ARG A 293 -10.52 -9.85 -3.95
CA ARG A 293 -9.72 -8.65 -4.15
C ARG A 293 -10.58 -7.39 -4.15
N VAL A 294 -10.09 -6.38 -3.45
CA VAL A 294 -10.64 -5.03 -3.46
C VAL A 294 -9.74 -4.14 -4.30
N ASN A 295 -10.31 -3.46 -5.29
CA ASN A 295 -9.63 -2.36 -5.95
C ASN A 295 -9.89 -1.10 -5.13
N PRO A 296 -8.85 -0.46 -4.58
CA PRO A 296 -9.03 0.72 -3.76
C PRO A 296 -9.67 1.84 -4.59
N GLY A 297 -10.59 2.57 -3.96
CA GLY A 297 -11.08 3.83 -4.48
C GLY A 297 -9.96 4.86 -4.44
N ILE A 298 -9.87 5.72 -5.45
CA ILE A 298 -8.98 6.88 -5.43
C ILE A 298 -9.82 8.09 -5.03
N MET A 299 -9.31 8.90 -4.11
CA MET A 299 -10.06 10.00 -3.48
C MET A 299 -11.32 9.45 -2.78
N ASN A 300 -12.47 10.09 -2.98
CA ASN A 300 -13.75 9.69 -2.42
C ASN A 300 -14.54 8.75 -3.35
N ALA A 301 -13.87 8.16 -4.37
CA ALA A 301 -14.48 7.14 -5.21
C ALA A 301 -14.68 5.84 -4.42
N ARG A 302 -15.71 5.09 -4.80
CA ARG A 302 -16.04 3.82 -4.15
C ARG A 302 -15.01 2.74 -4.49
N GLU A 303 -14.56 2.01 -3.48
CA GLU A 303 -13.80 0.77 -3.68
C GLU A 303 -14.63 -0.23 -4.49
N THR A 304 -14.01 -0.96 -5.41
CA THR A 304 -14.72 -1.93 -6.25
C THR A 304 -14.23 -3.35 -6.01
N ARG A 305 -15.13 -4.34 -6.08
CA ARG A 305 -14.74 -5.75 -6.09
C ARG A 305 -14.10 -6.08 -7.43
N ALA A 306 -12.90 -6.66 -7.38
CA ALA A 306 -12.29 -7.14 -8.59
C ALA A 306 -13.07 -8.38 -9.08
N ARG A 307 -13.43 -8.36 -10.36
CA ARG A 307 -14.00 -9.52 -11.05
C ARG A 307 -12.89 -10.43 -11.52
N LEU A 308 -13.16 -11.73 -11.61
CA LEU A 308 -12.18 -12.70 -12.10
C LEU A 308 -11.64 -12.32 -13.48
N GLY A 309 -12.50 -11.81 -14.37
CA GLY A 309 -12.08 -11.35 -15.69
C GLY A 309 -11.16 -10.14 -15.69
N GLN A 310 -11.22 -9.27 -14.65
CA GLN A 310 -10.23 -8.21 -14.49
C GLN A 310 -8.85 -8.80 -14.16
N ILE A 311 -8.78 -9.79 -13.25
CA ILE A 311 -7.53 -10.47 -12.92
C ILE A 311 -6.98 -11.21 -14.14
N ALA A 312 -7.83 -11.94 -14.87
CA ALA A 312 -7.45 -12.65 -16.09
C ALA A 312 -6.87 -11.71 -17.15
N ARG A 313 -7.51 -10.54 -17.38
CA ARG A 313 -6.98 -9.51 -18.30
C ARG A 313 -5.62 -9.00 -17.86
N THR A 314 -5.44 -8.67 -16.58
CA THR A 314 -4.13 -8.21 -16.08
C THR A 314 -3.06 -9.28 -16.28
N MET A 315 -3.34 -10.54 -15.94
CA MET A 315 -2.39 -11.63 -16.16
C MET A 315 -2.07 -11.82 -17.64
N LEU A 316 -3.10 -11.82 -18.49
CA LEU A 316 -2.94 -11.97 -19.94
C LEU A 316 -2.11 -10.82 -20.52
N SER A 317 -2.46 -9.56 -20.24
CA SER A 317 -1.73 -8.38 -20.71
C SER A 317 -0.26 -8.42 -20.30
N ASN A 318 0.04 -8.82 -19.06
CA ASN A 318 1.42 -8.97 -18.60
C ASN A 318 2.16 -10.06 -19.39
N MET A 319 1.53 -11.20 -19.71
CA MET A 319 2.16 -12.29 -20.46
C MET A 319 2.39 -11.97 -21.93
N VAL A 320 1.41 -11.35 -22.59
CA VAL A 320 1.46 -11.13 -24.05
C VAL A 320 2.33 -9.93 -24.42
N GLY A 321 2.63 -9.03 -23.48
CA GLY A 321 3.55 -7.91 -23.67
C GLY A 321 3.21 -7.10 -24.94
N SER A 322 4.19 -7.00 -25.85
CA SER A 322 4.06 -6.19 -27.07
C SER A 322 3.26 -6.80 -28.21
N HIS A 323 2.67 -7.98 -28.02
CA HIS A 323 1.63 -8.47 -28.93
C HIS A 323 0.33 -7.65 -28.83
N LEU A 324 0.22 -6.75 -27.85
CA LEU A 324 -0.80 -5.72 -27.76
C LEU A 324 -0.22 -4.37 -28.17
N THR A 325 -0.96 -3.63 -29.00
CA THR A 325 -0.67 -2.22 -29.26
C THR A 325 -1.09 -1.37 -28.09
N SER A 326 -0.57 -0.15 -28.06
CA SER A 326 -0.93 0.89 -27.10
C SER A 326 -2.44 1.09 -26.91
N ALA A 327 -3.20 1.06 -28.01
CA ALA A 327 -4.65 1.19 -28.00
C ALA A 327 -5.38 -0.03 -27.39
N GLN A 328 -4.70 -1.18 -27.35
CA GLN A 328 -5.25 -2.47 -26.91
C GLN A 328 -4.97 -2.74 -25.43
N PHE A 329 -4.19 -1.88 -24.76
CA PHE A 329 -3.96 -2.02 -23.33
C PHE A 329 -5.24 -1.72 -22.54
N PRO A 330 -5.54 -2.50 -21.47
CA PRO A 330 -6.83 -2.46 -20.75
C PRO A 330 -7.23 -1.11 -20.15
N VAL A 331 -6.28 -0.17 -20.06
CA VAL A 331 -6.48 1.16 -19.47
C VAL A 331 -7.23 2.09 -20.43
N HIS A 332 -7.12 1.89 -21.75
CA HIS A 332 -7.61 2.83 -22.75
C HIS A 332 -8.81 2.33 -23.55
N GLN A 333 -8.87 1.02 -23.84
CA GLN A 333 -9.99 0.39 -24.53
C GLN A 333 -10.29 -0.96 -23.88
N GLN A 334 -11.50 -1.14 -23.35
CA GLN A 334 -11.93 -2.43 -22.83
C GLN A 334 -12.28 -3.33 -24.00
N TRP A 335 -11.30 -4.12 -24.46
CA TRP A 335 -11.55 -5.24 -25.37
C TRP A 335 -12.65 -6.13 -24.81
N ASP A 336 -13.65 -6.42 -25.65
CA ASP A 336 -14.68 -7.38 -25.32
C ASP A 336 -14.18 -8.82 -25.58
N GLN A 337 -15.02 -9.82 -25.31
CA GLN A 337 -14.65 -11.22 -25.54
C GLN A 337 -14.33 -11.51 -27.00
N ARG A 338 -15.00 -10.85 -27.95
CA ARG A 338 -14.84 -11.09 -29.39
C ARG A 338 -13.50 -10.56 -29.86
N ASP A 339 -13.08 -9.40 -29.37
CA ASP A 339 -11.75 -8.84 -29.65
C ASP A 339 -10.64 -9.81 -29.22
N TRP A 340 -10.71 -10.31 -27.98
CA TRP A 340 -9.73 -11.28 -27.47
C TRP A 340 -9.73 -12.60 -28.25
N GLN A 341 -10.90 -13.11 -28.64
CA GLN A 341 -11.00 -14.34 -29.44
C GLN A 341 -10.47 -14.13 -30.87
N ALA A 342 -10.73 -12.97 -31.47
CA ALA A 342 -10.20 -12.62 -32.78
C ALA A 342 -8.67 -12.47 -32.77
N TRP A 343 -8.12 -11.87 -31.71
CA TRP A 343 -6.68 -11.80 -31.48
C TRP A 343 -6.09 -13.20 -31.29
N LEU A 344 -6.71 -14.05 -30.46
CA LEU A 344 -6.23 -15.41 -30.19
C LEU A 344 -6.14 -16.25 -31.48
N LYS A 345 -7.15 -16.19 -32.35
CA LYS A 345 -7.17 -16.90 -33.64
C LYS A 345 -6.05 -16.49 -34.60
N LYS A 346 -5.60 -15.23 -34.51
CA LYS A 346 -4.52 -14.69 -35.36
C LYS A 346 -3.12 -14.90 -34.75
N THR A 347 -3.06 -15.24 -33.47
CA THR A 347 -1.82 -15.33 -32.72
C THR A 347 -1.26 -16.75 -32.81
N LYS A 348 0.00 -16.85 -33.23
CA LYS A 348 0.73 -18.12 -33.28
C LYS A 348 1.30 -18.45 -31.89
N LEU A 349 0.84 -19.54 -31.30
CA LEU A 349 1.21 -19.99 -29.94
C LEU A 349 2.01 -21.30 -29.93
N ASP A 350 2.25 -21.88 -31.11
CA ASP A 350 2.95 -23.14 -31.36
C ASP A 350 4.45 -23.06 -31.07
N ASP A 351 5.09 -21.91 -31.31
CA ASP A 351 6.48 -21.63 -30.92
C ASP A 351 6.52 -20.69 -29.70
N GLU A 352 6.44 -21.28 -28.51
CA GLU A 352 6.43 -20.54 -27.24
C GLU A 352 7.70 -19.67 -27.05
N LYS A 353 8.87 -20.19 -27.46
CA LYS A 353 10.14 -19.44 -27.37
C LYS A 353 10.06 -18.19 -28.24
N GLN A 354 9.69 -18.31 -29.51
CA GLN A 354 9.56 -17.14 -30.40
C GLN A 354 8.44 -16.19 -29.97
N PHE A 355 7.34 -16.72 -29.45
CA PHE A 355 6.26 -15.92 -28.91
C PHE A 355 6.75 -14.97 -27.82
N PHE A 356 7.44 -15.47 -26.79
CA PHE A 356 7.94 -14.62 -25.70
C PHE A 356 9.16 -13.79 -26.09
N LEU A 357 9.99 -14.26 -27.02
CA LEU A 357 11.05 -13.44 -27.64
C LEU A 357 10.50 -12.21 -28.36
N ALA A 358 9.29 -12.30 -28.94
CA ALA A 358 8.59 -11.18 -29.54
C ALA A 358 7.89 -10.32 -28.48
N ALA A 359 7.17 -10.94 -27.54
CA ALA A 359 6.44 -10.26 -26.46
C ALA A 359 7.33 -9.38 -25.59
N SER A 360 8.61 -9.72 -25.44
CA SER A 360 9.59 -8.96 -24.65
C SER A 360 10.17 -7.73 -25.36
N LYS A 361 9.82 -7.47 -26.62
CA LYS A 361 10.32 -6.31 -27.37
C LYS A 361 9.42 -5.11 -27.11
N PRO A 362 9.92 -3.88 -26.96
CA PRO A 362 9.06 -2.70 -26.85
C PRO A 362 8.10 -2.60 -28.05
N PRO A 363 6.83 -2.20 -27.84
CA PRO A 363 5.89 -2.00 -28.94
C PRO A 363 6.37 -0.84 -29.83
N LYS A 364 6.10 -0.94 -31.13
CA LYS A 364 6.60 0.03 -32.14
C LYS A 364 6.08 1.45 -31.92
N ASP A 365 4.91 1.60 -31.31
CA ASP A 365 4.20 2.86 -31.17
C ASP A 365 4.71 3.73 -30.00
N LYS A 366 5.63 3.24 -29.16
CA LYS A 366 6.37 3.97 -28.08
C LYS A 366 5.55 4.86 -27.13
N LYS A 367 4.22 4.85 -27.21
CA LYS A 367 3.35 5.80 -26.52
C LYS A 367 3.03 5.39 -25.08
N HIS A 368 3.30 4.15 -24.69
CA HIS A 368 2.86 3.58 -23.41
C HIS A 368 3.97 2.89 -22.66
N TYR A 369 3.78 2.83 -21.35
CA TYR A 369 4.61 2.05 -20.45
C TYR A 369 4.51 0.57 -20.83
N PHE A 370 5.64 0.00 -21.23
CA PHE A 370 5.81 -1.41 -21.53
C PHE A 370 6.71 -2.01 -20.46
N ASP A 371 6.22 -3.06 -19.80
CA ASP A 371 7.02 -3.84 -18.86
C ASP A 371 7.30 -5.23 -19.42
N ALA A 372 8.54 -5.46 -19.83
CA ALA A 372 9.01 -6.73 -20.34
C ALA A 372 9.27 -7.78 -19.23
N SER A 373 9.10 -7.43 -17.95
CA SER A 373 9.49 -8.29 -16.82
C SER A 373 8.86 -9.69 -16.89
N ILE A 374 7.56 -9.79 -17.18
CA ILE A 374 6.84 -11.08 -17.20
C ILE A 374 7.17 -11.94 -18.43
N PRO A 375 7.16 -11.42 -19.68
CA PRO A 375 7.63 -12.20 -20.82
C PRO A 375 9.07 -12.66 -20.64
N LEU A 376 9.95 -11.82 -20.10
CA LEU A 376 11.35 -12.17 -19.83
C LEU A 376 11.45 -13.21 -18.71
N LEU A 377 10.64 -13.15 -17.66
CA LEU A 377 10.58 -14.16 -16.61
C LEU A 377 10.25 -15.54 -17.20
N ILE A 378 9.20 -15.63 -18.02
CA ILE A 378 8.78 -16.89 -18.65
C ILE A 378 9.89 -17.41 -19.57
N LEU A 379 10.39 -16.52 -20.44
CA LEU A 379 11.43 -16.83 -21.40
C LEU A 379 12.71 -17.33 -20.73
N THR A 380 13.25 -16.60 -19.75
CA THR A 380 14.53 -16.94 -19.09
C THR A 380 14.42 -18.12 -18.12
N THR A 381 13.20 -18.46 -17.69
CA THR A 381 12.96 -19.65 -16.86
C THR A 381 12.87 -20.91 -17.70
N LYS A 382 12.19 -20.86 -18.86
CA LYS A 382 11.99 -22.03 -19.74
C LYS A 382 13.10 -22.20 -20.79
N TYR A 383 13.72 -21.10 -21.22
CA TYR A 383 14.74 -21.03 -22.27
C TYR A 383 15.93 -20.19 -21.81
N PRO A 384 16.68 -20.64 -20.79
CA PRO A 384 17.75 -19.85 -20.17
C PRO A 384 18.88 -19.49 -21.14
N ASP A 385 19.06 -20.25 -22.22
CA ASP A 385 20.02 -19.99 -23.30
C ASP A 385 19.79 -18.62 -24.00
N THR A 386 18.57 -18.09 -23.93
CA THR A 386 18.22 -16.79 -24.52
C THR A 386 18.70 -15.59 -23.71
N LEU A 387 19.20 -15.80 -22.48
CA LEU A 387 19.50 -14.73 -21.54
C LEU A 387 20.56 -13.75 -22.06
N LEU A 388 21.64 -14.25 -22.66
CA LEU A 388 22.75 -13.42 -23.15
C LEU A 388 22.35 -12.55 -24.32
N ASP A 389 21.74 -13.14 -25.36
CA ASP A 389 21.22 -12.40 -26.52
C ASP A 389 20.27 -11.28 -26.08
N ARG A 390 19.47 -11.53 -25.04
CA ARG A 390 18.55 -10.53 -24.48
C ARG A 390 19.27 -9.46 -23.67
N ALA A 391 20.26 -9.82 -22.86
CA ALA A 391 21.10 -8.85 -22.17
C ALA A 391 21.81 -7.91 -23.16
N GLU A 392 22.36 -8.44 -24.26
CA GLU A 392 23.01 -7.64 -25.30
C GLU A 392 22.03 -6.64 -25.95
N LYS A 393 20.83 -7.10 -26.30
CA LYS A 393 19.80 -6.24 -26.91
C LYS A 393 19.29 -5.17 -25.93
N LEU A 394 19.05 -5.55 -24.68
CA LEU A 394 18.51 -4.66 -23.65
C LEU A 394 19.56 -3.72 -23.06
N SER A 395 20.86 -4.03 -23.16
CA SER A 395 21.94 -3.13 -22.73
C SER A 395 21.88 -1.75 -23.40
N LYS A 396 21.20 -1.66 -24.57
CA LYS A 396 20.97 -0.43 -25.35
C LYS A 396 19.62 0.23 -25.09
N SER A 397 18.73 -0.38 -24.30
CA SER A 397 17.38 0.11 -24.01
C SER A 397 17.30 0.82 -22.65
N LYS A 398 16.25 1.63 -22.46
CA LYS A 398 15.93 2.26 -21.17
C LYS A 398 15.29 1.30 -20.15
N GLU A 399 14.91 0.09 -20.58
CA GLU A 399 14.15 -0.89 -19.78
C GLU A 399 15.05 -1.93 -19.09
N ARG A 400 16.36 -1.80 -19.25
CA ARG A 400 17.39 -2.68 -18.67
C ARG A 400 17.27 -2.94 -17.16
N SER A 401 16.78 -1.98 -16.36
CA SER A 401 16.71 -2.14 -14.90
C SER A 401 15.70 -3.20 -14.49
N SER A 402 14.56 -3.30 -15.18
CA SER A 402 13.56 -4.36 -14.91
C SER A 402 14.06 -5.74 -15.29
N PHE A 403 15.07 -5.85 -16.15
CA PHE A 403 15.65 -7.13 -16.55
C PHE A 403 16.57 -7.74 -15.47
N VAL A 404 17.10 -6.93 -14.55
CA VAL A 404 18.01 -7.42 -13.51
C VAL A 404 17.30 -8.39 -12.57
N SER A 405 16.11 -8.04 -12.09
CA SER A 405 15.32 -8.93 -11.22
C SER A 405 14.98 -10.24 -11.93
N VAL A 406 14.73 -10.18 -13.24
CA VAL A 406 14.51 -11.36 -14.08
C VAL A 406 15.77 -12.23 -14.19
N ILE A 407 16.95 -11.63 -14.46
CA ILE A 407 18.22 -12.37 -14.48
C ILE A 407 18.44 -13.08 -13.15
N MET A 408 18.29 -12.35 -12.04
CA MET A 408 18.49 -12.88 -10.70
C MET A 408 17.53 -14.02 -10.37
N GLY A 409 16.25 -13.89 -10.75
CA GLY A 409 15.21 -14.90 -10.55
C GLY A 409 15.21 -16.07 -11.55
N SER A 410 15.94 -15.97 -12.66
CA SER A 410 15.94 -16.99 -13.71
C SER A 410 16.57 -18.31 -13.26
N LYS A 411 16.28 -19.40 -13.99
CA LYS A 411 16.93 -20.72 -13.81
C LYS A 411 18.30 -20.84 -14.48
N ALA A 412 18.82 -19.75 -15.06
CA ALA A 412 20.15 -19.72 -15.65
C ALA A 412 21.23 -20.10 -14.64
N SER A 413 22.33 -20.69 -15.12
CA SER A 413 23.49 -20.97 -14.28
C SER A 413 24.10 -19.67 -13.75
N LYS A 414 24.77 -19.74 -12.60
CA LYS A 414 25.45 -18.58 -12.00
C LYS A 414 26.42 -17.90 -12.98
N PRO A 415 27.29 -18.61 -13.73
CA PRO A 415 28.15 -17.98 -14.74
C PRO A 415 27.37 -17.22 -15.82
N LEU A 416 26.26 -17.78 -16.30
CA LEU A 416 25.43 -17.15 -17.32
C LEU A 416 24.77 -15.87 -16.81
N LYS A 417 24.31 -15.86 -15.55
CA LYS A 417 23.77 -14.66 -14.89
C LYS A 417 24.83 -13.58 -14.74
N ILE A 418 26.04 -13.94 -14.29
CA ILE A 418 27.18 -13.01 -14.17
C ILE A 418 27.49 -12.38 -15.54
N GLN A 419 27.62 -13.19 -16.59
CA GLN A 419 27.89 -12.71 -17.93
C GLN A 419 26.79 -11.77 -18.44
N ALA A 420 25.51 -12.12 -18.24
CA ALA A 420 24.39 -11.26 -18.63
C ALA A 420 24.39 -9.91 -17.89
N LEU A 421 24.64 -9.91 -16.57
CA LEU A 421 24.74 -8.68 -15.80
C LEU A 421 25.95 -7.84 -16.20
N ASN A 422 27.10 -8.46 -16.46
CA ASN A 422 28.29 -7.77 -16.96
C ASN A 422 28.04 -7.11 -18.33
N THR A 423 27.30 -7.78 -19.23
CA THR A 423 26.87 -7.20 -20.49
C THR A 423 26.02 -5.94 -20.27
N LEU A 424 25.01 -6.00 -19.39
CA LEU A 424 24.19 -4.83 -19.07
C LEU A 424 25.03 -3.72 -18.44
N TYR A 425 25.87 -4.07 -17.48
CA TYR A 425 26.72 -3.19 -16.70
C TYR A 425 27.69 -2.40 -17.60
N SER A 426 28.29 -3.04 -18.61
CA SER A 426 29.31 -2.44 -19.50
C SER A 426 28.82 -1.21 -20.29
N THR A 427 27.50 -1.09 -20.47
CA THR A 427 26.88 0.02 -21.21
C THR A 427 26.32 1.13 -20.30
N GLN A 428 26.49 1.01 -18.97
CA GLN A 428 25.87 1.92 -17.99
C GLN A 428 26.75 3.08 -17.54
N LYS A 429 26.06 4.15 -17.11
CA LYS A 429 26.63 5.28 -16.38
C LYS A 429 25.74 5.60 -15.17
N GLY A 430 26.33 6.19 -14.14
CA GLY A 430 25.62 6.71 -12.97
C GLY A 430 24.82 5.71 -12.14
N LEU A 431 23.66 6.11 -11.61
CA LEU A 431 22.83 5.31 -10.67
C LEU A 431 22.44 3.91 -11.15
N GLU A 432 22.28 3.71 -12.46
CA GLU A 432 21.94 2.41 -13.02
C GLU A 432 23.11 1.43 -12.91
N ARG A 433 24.35 1.92 -13.03
CA ARG A 433 25.56 1.12 -12.81
C ARG A 433 25.61 0.56 -11.39
N ARG A 434 25.22 1.36 -10.39
CA ARG A 434 25.11 0.93 -8.98
C ARG A 434 24.13 -0.23 -8.81
N TYR A 435 22.95 -0.16 -9.43
CA TYR A 435 21.96 -1.24 -9.30
C TYR A 435 22.46 -2.56 -9.90
N MET A 436 23.20 -2.50 -11.01
CA MET A 436 23.88 -3.67 -11.58
C MET A 436 24.95 -4.21 -10.65
N LEU A 437 25.84 -3.36 -10.13
CA LEU A 437 26.90 -3.74 -9.19
C LEU A 437 26.35 -4.36 -7.90
N GLN A 438 25.24 -3.83 -7.39
CA GLN A 438 24.58 -4.38 -6.21
C GLN A 438 24.15 -5.83 -6.44
N ASN A 439 23.57 -6.14 -7.61
CA ASN A 439 23.15 -7.51 -7.93
C ASN A 439 24.33 -8.40 -8.31
N LEU A 440 25.33 -7.87 -9.03
CA LEU A 440 26.58 -8.58 -9.30
C LEU A 440 27.30 -8.98 -8.00
N ALA A 441 27.32 -8.14 -6.97
CA ALA A 441 27.95 -8.44 -5.69
C ALA A 441 27.35 -9.67 -4.99
N THR A 442 26.08 -9.99 -5.28
CA THR A 442 25.44 -11.21 -4.75
C THR A 442 25.87 -12.48 -5.46
N LEU A 443 26.39 -12.37 -6.69
CA LEU A 443 26.87 -13.49 -7.49
C LEU A 443 28.40 -13.60 -7.43
N ASP A 444 29.11 -12.48 -7.60
CA ASP A 444 30.57 -12.41 -7.70
C ASP A 444 31.11 -11.25 -6.86
N PRO A 445 31.13 -11.40 -5.53
CA PRO A 445 31.58 -10.33 -4.63
C PRO A 445 33.05 -9.96 -4.82
N GLU A 446 33.90 -10.91 -5.23
CA GLU A 446 35.33 -10.69 -5.46
C GLU A 446 35.56 -9.77 -6.67
N ALA A 447 34.95 -10.08 -7.82
CA ALA A 447 35.07 -9.23 -9.00
C ALA A 447 34.52 -7.82 -8.76
N VAL A 448 33.38 -7.71 -8.06
CA VAL A 448 32.82 -6.39 -7.71
C VAL A 448 33.73 -5.63 -6.74
N THR A 449 34.39 -6.31 -5.81
CA THR A 449 35.34 -5.67 -4.88
C THR A 449 36.49 -4.99 -5.62
N VAL A 450 37.10 -5.70 -6.58
CA VAL A 450 38.18 -5.17 -7.43
C VAL A 450 37.74 -3.88 -8.14
N GLU A 451 36.50 -3.83 -8.61
CA GLU A 451 35.96 -2.67 -9.31
C GLU A 451 35.54 -1.52 -8.37
N LEU A 452 34.97 -1.87 -7.21
CA LEU A 452 34.38 -0.91 -6.30
C LEU A 452 35.43 -0.09 -5.54
N LEU A 453 36.56 -0.69 -5.17
CA LEU A 453 37.63 0.00 -4.43
C LEU A 453 38.13 1.27 -5.15
N PRO A 454 38.48 1.23 -6.46
CA PRO A 454 38.79 2.44 -7.22
C PRO A 454 37.66 3.49 -7.27
N LEU A 455 36.41 3.04 -7.33
CA LEU A 455 35.25 3.96 -7.35
C LEU A 455 35.12 4.71 -6.02
N ILE A 456 35.24 4.00 -4.89
CA ILE A 456 35.21 4.59 -3.55
C ILE A 456 36.30 5.65 -3.39
N LYS A 457 37.53 5.35 -3.81
CA LYS A 457 38.66 6.28 -3.74
C LYS A 457 38.44 7.56 -4.56
N LYS A 458 37.68 7.47 -5.66
CA LYS A 458 37.37 8.59 -6.56
C LYS A 458 36.14 9.41 -6.16
N LEU A 459 35.39 9.00 -5.14
CA LEU A 459 34.24 9.76 -4.68
C LEU A 459 34.68 11.20 -4.31
N PRO A 460 33.87 12.23 -4.61
CA PRO A 460 34.20 13.61 -4.27
C PRO A 460 34.09 13.86 -2.77
N LYS A 461 34.63 14.98 -2.27
CA LYS A 461 34.43 15.41 -0.88
C LYS A 461 32.98 15.82 -0.61
N ASP A 462 32.30 16.35 -1.63
CA ASP A 462 30.92 16.82 -1.55
C ASP A 462 30.26 16.72 -2.93
N VAL A 463 28.95 16.90 -3.00
CA VAL A 463 28.19 16.84 -4.26
C VAL A 463 27.58 18.20 -4.61
N THR A 464 27.35 18.41 -5.90
CA THR A 464 26.71 19.64 -6.42
C THR A 464 25.19 19.49 -6.57
N LYS A 465 24.69 18.25 -6.59
CA LYS A 465 23.27 17.90 -6.71
C LYS A 465 22.59 17.77 -5.33
N PRO A 466 21.25 17.71 -5.27
CA PRO A 466 20.53 17.35 -4.04
C PRO A 466 21.04 16.05 -3.44
N TYR A 467 21.33 16.06 -2.14
CA TYR A 467 21.93 14.94 -1.40
C TYR A 467 21.13 13.65 -1.59
N TRP A 468 19.79 13.72 -1.51
CA TRP A 468 18.90 12.55 -1.62
C TRP A 468 18.91 11.86 -2.99
N THR A 469 19.49 12.47 -4.03
CA THR A 469 19.60 11.91 -5.39
C THR A 469 21.04 11.66 -5.85
N CYS A 470 22.02 11.89 -4.98
CA CYS A 470 23.42 11.75 -5.38
C CYS A 470 23.82 10.28 -5.58
N GLU A 471 24.65 10.02 -6.58
CA GLU A 471 25.04 8.66 -6.97
C GLU A 471 26.11 8.10 -6.03
N GLU A 472 26.87 9.02 -5.44
CA GLU A 472 27.96 8.81 -4.50
C GLU A 472 27.49 8.07 -3.25
N ALA A 473 26.44 8.57 -2.58
CA ALA A 473 25.86 7.93 -1.41
C ALA A 473 25.20 6.58 -1.76
N ALA A 474 24.72 6.45 -2.98
CA ALA A 474 24.03 5.24 -3.42
C ALA A 474 24.99 4.02 -3.50
N LEU A 475 26.32 4.21 -3.59
CA LEU A 475 27.29 3.11 -3.47
C LEU A 475 27.18 2.34 -2.15
N THR A 476 26.61 2.93 -1.09
CA THR A 476 26.30 2.22 0.17
C THR A 476 25.57 0.90 -0.10
N HIS A 477 24.64 0.89 -1.06
CA HIS A 477 23.86 -0.31 -1.39
C HIS A 477 24.70 -1.45 -1.96
N VAL A 478 25.81 -1.14 -2.63
CA VAL A 478 26.76 -2.13 -3.14
C VAL A 478 27.65 -2.61 -2.00
N VAL A 479 28.19 -1.69 -1.19
CA VAL A 479 29.04 -2.00 -0.02
C VAL A 479 28.31 -2.95 0.94
N MET A 480 27.02 -2.71 1.19
CA MET A 480 26.20 -3.56 2.07
C MET A 480 26.04 -5.01 1.57
N GLN A 481 26.36 -5.32 0.31
CA GLN A 481 26.33 -6.69 -0.23
C GLN A 481 27.67 -7.43 -0.08
N ILE A 482 28.76 -6.72 0.19
CA ILE A 482 30.13 -7.24 0.17
C ILE A 482 30.60 -7.58 1.58
N GLU A 483 31.25 -8.74 1.73
CA GLU A 483 31.79 -9.27 2.99
C GLU A 483 33.32 -9.07 3.10
N ASP A 484 33.87 -8.05 2.44
CA ASP A 484 35.29 -7.69 2.46
C ASP A 484 35.53 -6.43 3.30
N ASP A 485 36.23 -6.57 4.42
CA ASP A 485 36.54 -5.48 5.35
C ASP A 485 37.38 -4.36 4.72
N THR A 486 38.15 -4.66 3.69
CA THR A 486 38.93 -3.67 2.92
C THR A 486 38.01 -2.66 2.24
N VAL A 487 36.89 -3.12 1.69
CA VAL A 487 35.86 -2.26 1.07
C VAL A 487 35.20 -1.39 2.13
N TRP A 488 34.83 -1.98 3.28
CA TRP A 488 34.20 -1.26 4.38
C TRP A 488 35.11 -0.18 4.96
N LYS A 489 36.38 -0.49 5.21
CA LYS A 489 37.39 0.46 5.66
C LYS A 489 37.57 1.61 4.67
N ALA A 490 37.74 1.31 3.38
CA ALA A 490 37.87 2.34 2.36
C ALA A 490 36.62 3.24 2.27
N TYR A 491 35.43 2.65 2.40
CA TYR A 491 34.17 3.38 2.38
C TYR A 491 34.00 4.27 3.62
N LEU A 492 34.36 3.77 4.80
CA LEU A 492 34.33 4.51 6.05
C LEU A 492 35.25 5.73 6.02
N GLU A 493 36.49 5.57 5.58
CA GLU A 493 37.43 6.68 5.46
C GLU A 493 36.95 7.74 4.44
N LYS A 494 36.30 7.28 3.37
CA LYS A 494 35.67 8.18 2.42
C LYS A 494 34.48 8.93 3.03
N ALA A 495 33.63 8.26 3.81
CA ALA A 495 32.50 8.89 4.49
C ALA A 495 32.96 9.92 5.53
N LYS A 496 33.95 9.60 6.35
CA LYS A 496 34.56 10.52 7.33
C LYS A 496 35.14 11.77 6.67
N SER A 497 35.80 11.64 5.52
CA SER A 497 36.38 12.79 4.81
C SER A 497 35.38 13.60 3.99
N SER A 498 34.14 13.12 3.83
CA SER A 498 33.08 13.79 3.07
C SER A 498 32.43 14.93 3.87
N SER A 499 31.70 15.81 3.17
CA SER A 499 30.85 16.84 3.78
C SER A 499 29.78 16.23 4.68
N ILE A 500 29.28 17.01 5.65
CA ILE A 500 28.24 16.56 6.59
C ILE A 500 27.03 15.94 5.85
N GLY A 501 26.53 16.62 4.81
CA GLY A 501 25.37 16.13 4.07
C GLY A 501 25.62 14.81 3.33
N LEU A 502 26.75 14.70 2.62
CA LEU A 502 27.09 13.47 1.91
C LEU A 502 27.36 12.32 2.89
N ARG A 503 28.09 12.58 3.98
CA ARG A 503 28.36 11.62 5.07
C ARG A 503 27.06 11.08 5.67
N MET A 504 26.09 11.95 5.95
CA MET A 504 24.78 11.54 6.44
C MET A 504 24.01 10.69 5.43
N GLU A 505 24.07 11.01 4.13
CA GLU A 505 23.46 10.15 3.10
C GLU A 505 24.14 8.79 2.97
N MET A 506 25.46 8.70 3.13
CA MET A 506 26.17 7.41 3.12
C MET A 506 25.78 6.52 4.32
N MET A 507 25.41 7.12 5.46
CA MET A 507 24.86 6.38 6.61
C MET A 507 23.38 5.99 6.43
N ASN A 508 22.63 6.75 5.63
CA ASN A 508 21.17 6.70 5.61
C ASN A 508 20.61 5.31 5.24
N PRO A 509 21.13 4.59 4.22
CA PRO A 509 20.67 3.26 3.85
C PRO A 509 20.97 2.14 4.85
N MET A 510 21.87 2.36 5.81
CA MET A 510 22.40 1.27 6.66
C MET A 510 21.31 0.56 7.46
N ASN A 511 20.19 1.24 7.78
CA ASN A 511 19.06 0.66 8.50
C ASN A 511 17.84 0.33 7.62
N TYR A 512 17.98 0.30 6.29
CA TYR A 512 16.85 0.01 5.41
C TYR A 512 16.36 -1.43 5.56
N ILE A 513 15.03 -1.58 5.68
CA ILE A 513 14.36 -2.84 6.03
C ILE A 513 14.67 -3.95 5.02
N TYR A 514 14.75 -3.62 3.72
CA TYR A 514 14.96 -4.62 2.66
C TYR A 514 16.37 -5.24 2.63
N ILE A 515 17.34 -4.70 3.39
CA ILE A 515 18.67 -5.31 3.56
C ILE A 515 18.64 -6.42 4.62
N GLU A 516 17.60 -6.44 5.46
CA GLU A 516 17.39 -7.43 6.52
C GLU A 516 18.64 -7.59 7.42
N GLY A 517 19.11 -8.82 7.63
CA GLY A 517 20.27 -9.15 8.46
C GLY A 517 21.63 -9.09 7.75
N LYS A 518 21.67 -8.87 6.42
CA LYS A 518 22.92 -8.92 5.64
C LYS A 518 23.95 -7.93 6.19
N ASN A 519 25.18 -8.38 6.45
CA ASN A 519 26.27 -7.54 6.94
C ASN A 519 25.91 -6.67 8.16
N ARG A 520 25.04 -7.16 9.08
CA ARG A 520 24.57 -6.35 10.22
C ARG A 520 25.72 -5.84 11.10
N SER A 521 26.68 -6.70 11.47
CA SER A 521 27.84 -6.29 12.29
C SER A 521 28.68 -5.21 11.61
N ARG A 522 28.97 -5.36 10.31
CA ARG A 522 29.69 -4.36 9.51
C ARG A 522 28.96 -3.02 9.40
N ARG A 523 27.63 -3.06 9.21
CA ARG A 523 26.79 -1.85 9.21
C ARG A 523 26.79 -1.15 10.57
N LEU A 524 26.70 -1.92 11.65
CA LEU A 524 26.79 -1.39 13.01
C LEU A 524 28.16 -0.77 13.28
N ALA A 525 29.25 -1.45 12.91
CA ALA A 525 30.62 -0.93 13.03
C ALA A 525 30.83 0.36 12.22
N PHE A 526 30.33 0.41 10.98
CA PHE A 526 30.36 1.62 10.16
C PHE A 526 29.63 2.79 10.83
N LEU A 527 28.42 2.57 11.34
CA LEU A 527 27.65 3.63 12.02
C LEU A 527 28.28 4.04 13.36
N ALA A 528 28.83 3.09 14.10
CA ALA A 528 29.46 3.32 15.41
C ALA A 528 30.63 4.31 15.32
N ALA A 529 31.37 4.29 14.20
CA ALA A 529 32.45 5.22 13.93
C ALA A 529 32.03 6.71 13.91
N PHE A 530 30.72 7.00 13.82
CA PHE A 530 30.17 8.35 13.81
C PHE A 530 29.49 8.75 15.14
N LEU A 531 29.49 7.89 16.16
CA LEU A 531 28.85 8.21 17.46
C LEU A 531 29.53 9.36 18.22
N ASN A 532 30.78 9.67 17.88
CA ASN A 532 31.53 10.80 18.46
C ASN A 532 31.61 12.01 17.51
N ASP A 533 30.93 11.96 16.36
CA ASP A 533 30.94 13.03 15.36
C ASP A 533 29.96 14.15 15.76
N GLN A 534 30.52 15.22 16.34
CA GLN A 534 29.76 16.34 16.88
C GLN A 534 29.39 17.39 15.82
N GLU A 535 29.77 17.21 14.55
CA GLU A 535 29.42 18.16 13.49
C GLU A 535 27.89 18.28 13.38
N VAL A 536 27.39 19.51 13.24
CA VAL A 536 25.97 19.82 13.20
C VAL A 536 25.57 20.26 11.80
N ARG A 537 24.62 19.53 11.21
CA ARG A 537 23.93 19.94 9.99
C ARG A 537 22.85 20.96 10.33
N THR A 538 22.79 22.04 9.57
CA THR A 538 21.65 22.97 9.53
C THR A 538 21.14 23.09 8.10
N VAL A 539 19.86 22.82 7.88
CA VAL A 539 19.20 23.00 6.57
C VAL A 539 19.20 24.48 6.22
N SER A 540 19.67 24.79 5.02
CA SER A 540 19.57 26.14 4.45
C SER A 540 18.70 26.08 3.21
N GLU A 541 17.58 26.81 3.21
CA GLU A 541 16.69 26.95 2.05
C GLU A 541 17.41 27.52 0.81
N LYS A 542 18.51 28.25 1.02
CA LYS A 542 19.32 28.81 -0.07
C LYS A 542 20.18 27.76 -0.78
N SER A 543 20.41 26.60 -0.18
CA SER A 543 21.23 25.54 -0.79
C SER A 543 20.33 24.46 -1.38
N LYS A 544 20.35 24.36 -2.71
CA LYS A 544 19.64 23.30 -3.46
C LYS A 544 20.03 21.88 -3.07
N ARG A 545 21.16 21.71 -2.38
CA ARG A 545 21.63 20.41 -1.90
C ARG A 545 20.70 19.78 -0.87
N TRP A 546 19.94 20.61 -0.14
CA TRP A 546 18.98 20.18 0.88
C TRP A 546 17.55 20.05 0.36
N GLU A 547 17.30 20.33 -0.92
CA GLU A 547 15.99 20.11 -1.53
C GLU A 547 15.61 18.63 -1.43
N GLY A 548 14.35 18.33 -1.12
CA GLY A 548 13.82 16.96 -1.06
C GLY A 548 14.16 16.18 0.23
N PRO A 549 13.84 14.88 0.25
CA PRO A 549 13.92 14.03 1.45
C PRO A 549 15.35 13.55 1.75
N HIS A 550 16.24 14.47 2.08
CA HIS A 550 17.61 14.17 2.50
C HIS A 550 17.68 13.42 3.85
N ALA A 551 18.84 12.90 4.18
CA ALA A 551 19.13 12.19 5.43
C ALA A 551 18.77 13.06 6.65
N GLY A 552 17.71 12.66 7.37
CA GLY A 552 17.21 13.41 8.52
C GLY A 552 16.37 14.64 8.17
N PHE A 553 15.68 14.65 7.02
CA PHE A 553 14.89 15.79 6.54
C PHE A 553 13.77 16.30 7.48
N HIS A 554 13.35 15.50 8.47
CA HIS A 554 12.43 15.94 9.52
C HIS A 554 13.05 16.92 10.52
N PHE A 555 14.37 17.07 10.50
CA PHE A 555 15.12 17.94 11.41
C PHE A 555 15.71 19.09 10.62
N ASN A 556 15.41 20.33 11.02
CA ASN A 556 16.11 21.50 10.47
C ASN A 556 17.58 21.53 10.95
N THR A 557 17.83 21.05 12.17
CA THR A 557 19.16 20.95 12.76
C THR A 557 19.37 19.55 13.34
N LEU A 558 20.46 18.88 12.97
CA LEU A 558 20.77 17.53 13.45
C LEU A 558 22.28 17.28 13.44
N SER A 559 22.85 16.86 14.57
CA SER A 559 24.25 16.42 14.63
C SER A 559 24.45 15.03 14.03
N VAL A 560 25.63 14.77 13.47
CA VAL A 560 25.98 13.47 12.88
C VAL A 560 25.86 12.32 13.91
N GLN A 561 26.37 12.50 15.14
CA GLN A 561 26.24 11.52 16.23
C GLN A 561 24.78 11.12 16.56
N ASN A 562 23.85 12.09 16.50
CA ASN A 562 22.43 11.84 16.77
C ASN A 562 21.81 11.03 15.63
N PHE A 563 22.16 11.36 14.39
CA PHE A 563 21.71 10.60 13.24
C PHE A 563 22.26 9.16 13.25
N ALA A 564 23.56 8.98 13.54
CA ALA A 564 24.16 7.67 13.70
C ALA A 564 23.44 6.85 14.79
N ALA A 565 23.15 7.46 15.95
CA ALA A 565 22.41 6.81 17.03
C ALA A 565 21.01 6.37 16.60
N MET A 566 20.26 7.19 15.86
CA MET A 566 18.95 6.81 15.30
C MET A 566 19.05 5.56 14.41
N LYS A 567 20.08 5.51 13.55
CA LYS A 567 20.29 4.41 12.61
C LYS A 567 20.67 3.11 13.33
N ILE A 568 21.54 3.20 14.34
CA ILE A 568 21.93 2.05 15.17
C ILE A 568 20.72 1.55 15.96
N ALA A 569 19.99 2.42 16.64
CA ALA A 569 18.79 2.03 17.39
C ALA A 569 17.77 1.30 16.53
N SER A 570 17.57 1.76 15.29
CA SER A 570 16.69 1.10 14.32
C SER A 570 17.19 -0.29 13.92
N LEU A 571 18.51 -0.48 13.73
CA LEU A 571 19.10 -1.79 13.43
C LEU A 571 19.05 -2.76 14.62
N LEU A 572 19.23 -2.24 15.84
CA LEU A 572 19.17 -2.99 17.08
C LEU A 572 17.73 -3.19 17.59
N LYS A 573 16.75 -2.56 16.94
CA LYS A 573 15.33 -2.54 17.35
C LYS A 573 15.15 -2.12 18.82
N ILE A 574 15.90 -1.10 19.26
CA ILE A 574 15.80 -0.59 20.63
C ILE A 574 14.40 -0.02 20.84
N PRO A 575 13.63 -0.50 21.83
CA PRO A 575 12.30 0.03 22.12
C PRO A 575 12.40 1.43 22.75
N GLY A 576 11.42 2.29 22.47
CA GLY A 576 11.32 3.62 23.07
C GLY A 576 10.71 4.66 22.13
N GLU A 577 10.59 5.89 22.64
CA GLU A 577 10.12 7.04 21.86
C GLU A 577 11.11 7.35 20.72
N ALA A 578 10.59 7.50 19.50
CA ALA A 578 11.39 7.90 18.35
C ALA A 578 11.83 9.37 18.50
N PRO A 579 13.11 9.70 18.22
CA PRO A 579 13.57 11.08 18.28
C PRO A 579 12.78 12.02 17.37
N THR A 580 12.48 13.23 17.86
CA THR A 580 11.80 14.29 17.11
C THR A 580 12.62 15.58 17.08
N GLU A 581 12.28 16.49 16.18
CA GLU A 581 12.90 17.80 16.00
C GLU A 581 12.84 18.68 17.27
N PHE A 582 11.99 18.33 18.23
CA PHE A 582 11.81 19.06 19.50
C PHE A 582 12.60 18.47 20.67
N TRP A 583 13.32 17.36 20.46
CA TRP A 583 14.09 16.72 21.53
C TRP A 583 15.21 17.63 22.05
N LYS A 584 15.24 17.77 23.37
CA LYS A 584 16.26 18.55 24.09
C LYS A 584 17.59 17.79 24.18
N PRO A 585 18.73 18.48 24.39
CA PRO A 585 20.04 17.85 24.52
C PRO A 585 20.09 16.70 25.54
N LYS A 586 19.37 16.81 26.66
CA LYS A 586 19.27 15.76 27.68
C LYS A 586 18.62 14.47 27.13
N GLN A 587 17.53 14.60 26.37
CA GLN A 587 16.86 13.44 25.76
C GLN A 587 17.78 12.74 24.76
N TRP A 588 18.46 13.51 23.91
CA TRP A 588 19.46 12.98 22.99
C TRP A 588 20.62 12.28 23.71
N SER A 589 21.11 12.84 24.81
CA SER A 589 22.17 12.21 25.59
C SER A 589 21.75 10.87 26.18
N THR A 590 20.55 10.80 26.78
CA THR A 590 20.00 9.53 27.29
C THR A 590 19.83 8.51 26.17
N TYR A 591 19.30 8.93 25.02
CA TYR A 591 19.13 8.05 23.87
C TYR A 591 20.45 7.49 23.35
N ARG A 592 21.48 8.33 23.19
CA ARG A 592 22.83 7.89 22.79
C ARG A 592 23.43 6.90 23.80
N ALA A 593 23.25 7.14 25.10
CA ALA A 593 23.74 6.21 26.13
C ALA A 593 23.11 4.82 26.00
N HIS A 594 21.78 4.75 25.77
CA HIS A 594 21.11 3.48 25.53
C HIS A 594 21.60 2.78 24.25
N VAL A 595 21.86 3.55 23.18
CA VAL A 595 22.42 3.02 21.94
C VAL A 595 23.81 2.43 22.15
N ILE A 596 24.70 3.15 22.87
CA ILE A 596 26.06 2.68 23.18
C ILE A 596 26.00 1.38 24.01
N GLN A 597 25.18 1.36 25.07
CA GLN A 597 25.02 0.17 25.90
C GLN A 597 24.46 -1.04 25.12
N ALA A 598 23.57 -0.81 24.17
CA ALA A 598 23.07 -1.88 23.31
C ALA A 598 24.13 -2.37 22.33
N LEU A 599 24.97 -1.46 21.82
CA LEU A 599 26.05 -1.76 20.89
C LEU A 599 27.21 -2.52 21.54
N GLU A 600 27.51 -2.29 22.82
CA GLU A 600 28.53 -3.04 23.59
C GLU A 600 28.25 -4.55 23.67
N LYS A 601 27.03 -4.97 23.38
CA LYS A 601 26.62 -6.38 23.35
C LYS A 601 26.85 -7.04 21.99
N GLU A 602 27.30 -6.28 21.00
CA GLU A 602 27.51 -6.74 19.63
C GLU A 602 29.00 -6.98 19.37
N GLU A 603 29.33 -8.06 18.65
CA GLU A 603 30.68 -8.28 18.15
C GLU A 603 30.85 -7.54 16.82
N LEU A 604 31.71 -6.52 16.83
CA LEU A 604 31.90 -5.62 15.71
C LEU A 604 33.29 -5.82 15.09
N PRO A 605 33.40 -5.87 13.74
CA PRO A 605 34.70 -5.84 13.08
C PRO A 605 35.41 -4.50 13.33
N ASN A 606 36.73 -4.56 13.41
CA ASN A 606 37.59 -3.39 13.54
C ASN A 606 38.04 -2.92 12.15
N PHE A 607 37.53 -1.78 11.69
CA PHE A 607 37.84 -1.21 10.37
C PHE A 607 38.98 -0.20 10.42
#